data_AF-A0A4S8YPS9-F1
#
_entry.id   AF-A0A4S8YPS9-F1
#
_cell.length_a   1.000
_cell.length_b   1.000
_cell.length_c   1.000
_cell.angle_alpha   90.00
_cell.angle_beta   90.00
_cell.angle_gamma   90.00
#
_symmetry.space_group_name_H-M   'P 1'
#
loop_
_entity.id
_entity.type
_entity.pdbx_description
1 polymer ?
#
loop_
_entity_poly.entity_id
_entity_poly.type
_entity_poly.pdbx_seq_one_letter_code
_entity_poly.pdbx_strand_id
1 'polypeptide(L)'
;MIAPDQDTYDQHWQDTVGDLRHLRCQICKVVFRTGHALEQHSKVHRPANITCIFCPNNYCSYSDMIRHIEANGCQNASIESIQARIASIRPYGFCMNNESLDFFYDYGDFKPHDKPYECAQCDRFFKDLGSLTSHLENSASCEVGVHGRFFETILAALRDEHYWVLWP
;
A
#
# COMPACT_ATOMS: atom_id res chain seq x y z
N MET A 1 -19.45 28.31 -29.12
CA MET A 1 -17.99 28.14 -29.02
C MET A 1 -17.64 26.90 -29.82
N ILE A 2 -16.95 27.06 -30.95
CA ILE A 2 -16.53 25.95 -31.81
C ILE A 2 -15.31 25.33 -31.15
N ALA A 3 -15.31 24.01 -30.94
CA ALA A 3 -14.13 23.32 -30.45
C ALA A 3 -13.02 23.41 -31.51
N PRO A 4 -11.76 23.73 -31.14
CA PRO A 4 -10.66 23.80 -32.09
C PRO A 4 -10.43 22.45 -32.78
N ASP A 5 -9.92 22.49 -34.01
CA ASP A 5 -9.57 21.30 -34.78
C ASP A 5 -8.38 20.54 -34.17
N GLN A 6 -8.21 19.28 -34.56
CA GLN A 6 -7.20 18.39 -33.99
C GLN A 6 -5.76 18.91 -34.23
N ASP A 7 -5.51 19.56 -35.37
CA ASP A 7 -4.20 20.13 -35.70
C ASP A 7 -3.86 21.32 -34.79
N THR A 8 -4.83 22.20 -34.50
CA THR A 8 -4.64 23.28 -33.52
C THR A 8 -4.48 22.77 -32.09
N TYR A 9 -5.11 21.64 -31.74
CA TYR A 9 -4.91 20.98 -30.45
C TYR A 9 -3.50 20.37 -30.32
N ASP A 10 -3.03 19.67 -31.36
CA ASP A 10 -1.72 19.03 -31.38
C ASP A 10 -0.59 20.08 -31.43
N GLN A 11 -0.80 21.21 -32.11
CA GLN A 11 0.10 22.35 -32.10
C GLN A 11 0.14 23.03 -30.72
N HIS A 12 -1.02 23.21 -30.06
CA HIS A 12 -1.06 23.71 -28.69
C HIS A 12 -0.26 22.81 -27.74
N TRP A 13 -0.36 21.48 -27.89
CA TRP A 13 0.40 20.52 -27.09
C TRP A 13 1.92 20.63 -27.32
N GLN A 14 2.36 20.89 -28.56
CA GLN A 14 3.78 21.11 -28.89
C GLN A 14 4.31 22.47 -28.39
N ASP A 15 3.50 23.53 -28.47
CA ASP A 15 3.89 24.88 -28.07
C ASP A 15 3.85 25.08 -26.54
N THR A 16 3.11 24.23 -25.83
CA THR A 16 2.99 24.24 -24.36
C THR A 16 3.70 23.06 -23.69
N VAL A 17 4.68 22.44 -24.37
CA VAL A 17 5.56 21.43 -23.76
C VAL A 17 6.23 22.03 -22.52
N GLY A 18 5.77 21.60 -21.33
CA GLY A 18 6.21 22.12 -20.03
C GLY A 18 5.25 23.10 -19.33
N ASP A 19 4.08 23.40 -19.90
CA ASP A 19 3.05 24.20 -19.25
C ASP A 19 2.37 23.40 -18.12
N LEU A 20 2.54 23.89 -16.90
CA LEU A 20 1.99 23.31 -15.68
C LEU A 20 0.46 23.28 -15.67
N ARG A 21 -0.22 24.07 -16.51
CA ARG A 21 -1.69 24.11 -16.60
C ARG A 21 -2.29 22.77 -17.05
N HIS A 22 -1.54 21.97 -17.81
CA HIS A 22 -1.93 20.61 -18.19
C HIS A 22 -1.81 19.62 -17.04
N LEU A 23 -0.98 19.94 -16.04
CA LEU A 23 -0.80 19.15 -14.83
C LEU A 23 -1.82 19.55 -13.76
N ARG A 24 -3.09 19.63 -14.15
CA ARG A 24 -4.21 20.04 -13.31
C ARG A 24 -5.11 18.86 -12.96
N CYS A 25 -5.46 18.73 -11.68
CA CYS A 25 -6.44 17.74 -11.26
C CYS A 25 -7.83 18.07 -11.83
N GLN A 26 -8.49 17.11 -12.47
CA GLN A 26 -9.80 17.37 -13.06
C GLN A 26 -10.95 17.44 -12.06
N ILE A 27 -10.73 16.99 -10.83
CA ILE A 27 -11.76 16.96 -9.77
C ILE A 27 -11.70 18.25 -8.94
N CYS A 28 -10.58 18.50 -8.25
CA CYS A 28 -10.43 19.69 -7.39
C CYS A 28 -9.68 20.86 -8.04
N LYS A 29 -9.27 20.72 -9.30
CA LYS A 29 -8.69 21.80 -10.12
C LYS A 29 -7.34 22.37 -9.64
N VAL A 30 -6.69 21.75 -8.65
CA VAL A 30 -5.33 22.07 -8.19
C VAL A 30 -4.31 21.82 -9.32
N VAL A 31 -3.34 22.72 -9.45
CA VAL A 31 -2.29 22.68 -10.48
C VAL A 31 -0.99 22.20 -9.86
N PHE A 32 -0.29 21.31 -10.56
CA PHE A 32 0.94 20.65 -10.09
C PHE A 32 2.13 21.02 -10.97
N ARG A 33 3.33 20.92 -10.39
CA ARG A 33 4.59 21.23 -11.08
C ARG A 33 5.13 20.06 -11.91
N THR A 34 4.69 18.84 -11.63
CA THR A 34 5.16 17.62 -12.30
C THR A 34 4.01 16.62 -12.49
N GLY A 35 4.09 15.81 -13.56
CA GLY A 35 3.12 14.74 -13.81
C GLY A 35 3.04 13.75 -12.65
N HIS A 36 4.18 13.40 -12.06
CA HIS A 36 4.23 12.54 -10.88
C HIS A 36 3.49 13.14 -9.68
N ALA A 37 3.59 14.45 -9.42
CA ALA A 37 2.86 15.08 -8.32
C ALA A 37 1.34 15.07 -8.56
N LEU A 38 0.90 15.26 -9.81
CA LEU A 38 -0.51 15.09 -10.19
C LEU A 38 -0.98 13.65 -10.02
N GLU A 39 -0.16 12.68 -10.43
CA GLU A 39 -0.43 11.25 -10.28
C GLU A 39 -0.57 10.87 -8.80
N GLN A 40 0.36 11.28 -7.93
CA GLN A 40 0.25 11.05 -6.49
C GLN A 40 -0.98 11.75 -5.89
N HIS A 41 -1.27 12.98 -6.32
CA HIS A 41 -2.46 13.71 -5.87
C HIS A 41 -3.77 13.02 -6.26
N SER A 42 -3.84 12.40 -7.44
CA SER A 42 -5.05 11.71 -7.93
C SER A 42 -5.56 10.66 -6.93
N LYS A 43 -4.66 10.10 -6.12
CA LYS A 43 -4.98 9.11 -5.08
C LYS A 43 -5.90 9.67 -3.99
N VAL A 44 -5.89 10.98 -3.73
CA VAL A 44 -6.77 11.63 -2.74
C VAL A 44 -8.25 11.54 -3.14
N HIS A 45 -8.53 11.41 -4.44
CA HIS A 45 -9.90 11.27 -4.95
C HIS A 45 -10.34 9.80 -5.04
N ARG A 46 -9.51 8.84 -4.62
CA ARG A 46 -9.93 7.44 -4.58
C ARG A 46 -11.04 7.29 -3.55
N PRO A 47 -12.13 6.58 -3.88
CA PRO A 47 -13.19 6.33 -2.91
C PRO A 47 -12.64 5.47 -1.76
N ALA A 48 -12.99 5.86 -0.53
CA ALA A 48 -12.60 5.14 0.67
C ALA A 48 -13.46 3.87 0.82
N ASN A 49 -13.12 2.82 0.07
CA ASN A 49 -13.89 1.58 0.00
C ASN A 49 -13.27 0.44 0.83
N ILE A 50 -12.16 0.70 1.53
CA ILE A 50 -11.49 -0.29 2.36
C ILE A 50 -11.87 -0.04 3.81
N THR A 51 -12.74 -0.87 4.36
CA THR A 51 -13.16 -0.79 5.76
C THR A 51 -12.12 -1.45 6.66
N CYS A 52 -11.81 -0.82 7.80
CA CYS A 52 -10.96 -1.42 8.82
C CYS A 52 -11.55 -2.73 9.33
N ILE A 53 -10.70 -3.72 9.49
CA ILE A 53 -11.07 -5.06 9.93
C ILE A 53 -11.54 -5.11 11.40
N PHE A 54 -11.30 -4.06 12.18
CA PHE A 54 -11.66 -3.98 13.60
C PHE A 54 -12.62 -2.83 13.93
N CYS A 55 -12.89 -1.90 13.01
CA CYS A 55 -13.73 -0.74 13.27
C CYS A 55 -14.43 -0.26 11.98
N PRO A 56 -15.48 0.57 12.08
CA PRO A 56 -16.28 0.96 10.91
C PRO A 56 -15.61 2.05 10.03
N ASN A 57 -14.37 2.45 10.32
CA ASN A 57 -13.68 3.49 9.54
C ASN A 57 -13.26 2.98 8.17
N ASN A 58 -13.28 3.86 7.17
CA ASN A 58 -12.94 3.53 5.79
C ASN A 58 -11.70 4.29 5.31
N TYR A 59 -10.95 3.66 4.41
CA TYR A 59 -9.65 4.12 3.91
C TYR A 59 -9.56 3.98 2.38
N CYS A 60 -8.71 4.78 1.77
CA CYS A 60 -8.49 4.80 0.31
C CYS A 60 -7.46 3.76 -0.17
N SER A 61 -6.71 3.15 0.76
CA SER A 61 -5.73 2.09 0.52
C SER A 61 -5.63 1.15 1.74
N TYR A 62 -5.04 -0.04 1.55
CA TYR A 62 -4.74 -0.94 2.67
C TYR A 62 -3.60 -0.41 3.52
N SER A 63 -2.62 0.25 2.91
CA SER A 63 -1.53 0.87 3.68
C SER A 63 -2.04 1.92 4.66
N ASP A 64 -3.06 2.70 4.28
CA ASP A 64 -3.68 3.69 5.17
C ASP A 64 -4.47 3.02 6.31
N MET A 65 -5.20 1.95 6.01
CA MET A 65 -5.93 1.16 7.02
C MET A 65 -4.98 0.50 8.02
N ILE A 66 -3.88 -0.11 7.56
CA ILE A 66 -2.86 -0.74 8.40
C ILE A 66 -2.20 0.32 9.28
N ARG A 67 -1.79 1.45 8.70
CA ARG A 67 -1.22 2.58 9.44
C ARG A 67 -2.14 3.12 10.52
N HIS A 68 -3.45 3.16 10.27
CA HIS A 68 -4.43 3.54 11.29
C HIS A 68 -4.34 2.66 12.53
N ILE A 69 -4.14 1.36 12.37
CA ILE A 69 -4.05 0.42 13.49
C ILE A 69 -2.65 0.51 14.12
N GLU A 70 -1.58 0.51 13.33
CA GLU A 70 -0.18 0.61 13.81
C GLU A 70 0.08 1.91 14.58
N ALA A 71 -0.59 3.01 14.23
CA ALA A 71 -0.47 4.31 14.90
C ALA A 71 -1.41 4.47 16.11
N ASN A 72 -1.98 3.38 16.65
CA ASN A 72 -2.98 3.40 17.73
C ASN A 72 -4.21 4.27 17.43
N GLY A 73 -4.55 4.44 16.15
CA GLY A 73 -5.75 5.14 15.73
C GLY A 73 -7.03 4.32 15.89
N CYS A 74 -6.92 2.98 15.97
CA CYS A 74 -8.04 2.08 16.16
C CYS A 74 -8.32 1.86 17.65
N GLN A 75 -9.56 2.05 18.09
CA GLN A 75 -9.94 1.78 19.49
C GLN A 75 -10.09 0.28 19.80
N ASN A 76 -10.30 -0.53 18.75
CA ASN A 76 -10.62 -1.95 18.87
C ASN A 76 -9.43 -2.87 18.56
N ALA A 77 -8.28 -2.30 18.18
CA ALA A 77 -7.11 -3.07 17.78
C ALA A 77 -5.84 -2.26 17.91
N SER A 78 -4.73 -2.98 17.99
CA SER A 78 -3.38 -2.45 18.13
C SER A 78 -2.43 -3.12 17.15
N ILE A 79 -1.17 -2.70 17.16
CA ILE A 79 -0.11 -3.31 16.36
C ILE A 79 -0.01 -4.82 16.59
N GLU A 80 -0.20 -5.30 17.82
CA GLU A 80 -0.17 -6.71 18.19
C GLU A 80 -1.30 -7.50 17.51
N SER A 81 -2.44 -6.85 17.25
CA SER A 81 -3.59 -7.48 16.57
C SER A 81 -3.28 -7.81 15.11
N ILE A 82 -2.55 -6.94 14.43
CA ILE A 82 -2.06 -7.17 13.06
C ILE A 82 -0.94 -8.20 13.07
N GLN A 83 0.03 -8.07 13.97
CA GLN A 83 1.16 -9.01 14.07
C GLN A 83 0.66 -10.44 14.31
N ALA A 84 -0.32 -10.63 15.18
CA ALA A 84 -0.94 -11.94 15.44
C ALA A 84 -1.62 -12.52 14.19
N ARG A 85 -2.30 -11.70 13.38
CA ARG A 85 -2.93 -12.12 12.11
C ARG A 85 -1.91 -12.48 11.05
N ILE A 86 -0.80 -11.76 10.98
CA ILE A 86 0.27 -12.04 10.01
C ILE A 86 1.05 -13.29 10.44
N ALA A 87 1.27 -13.48 11.74
CA ALA A 87 1.91 -14.67 12.32
C ALA A 87 1.14 -15.98 12.07
N SER A 88 -0.18 -15.90 11.83
CA SER A 88 -1.00 -17.10 11.59
C SER A 88 -0.90 -17.65 10.17
N ILE A 89 -0.31 -16.92 9.20
CA ILE A 89 -0.08 -17.45 7.86
C ILE A 89 1.36 -17.95 7.72
N ARG A 90 1.52 -19.17 7.17
CA ARG A 90 2.84 -19.79 6.88
C ARG A 90 3.81 -18.97 5.98
N PRO A 91 3.40 -17.92 5.24
CA PRO A 91 4.30 -16.94 4.63
C PRO A 91 4.74 -15.82 5.58
N TYR A 92 4.58 -15.96 6.90
CA TYR A 92 5.20 -15.03 7.87
C TYR A 92 6.69 -14.82 7.56
N GLY A 93 7.38 -15.90 7.15
CA GLY A 93 8.78 -15.82 6.71
C GLY A 93 9.04 -15.26 5.31
N PHE A 94 7.98 -14.94 4.56
CA PHE A 94 8.08 -14.32 3.23
C PHE A 94 7.95 -12.80 3.29
N CYS A 95 7.26 -12.29 4.32
CA CYS A 95 7.20 -10.86 4.62
C CYS A 95 8.11 -10.43 5.76
N MET A 96 8.67 -11.36 6.53
CA MET A 96 9.65 -11.10 7.58
C MET A 96 11.02 -11.59 7.12
N ASN A 97 12.08 -10.87 7.49
CA ASN A 97 13.43 -11.34 7.17
C ASN A 97 13.77 -12.65 7.93
N ASN A 98 14.60 -13.51 7.34
CA ASN A 98 14.93 -14.82 7.92
C ASN A 98 15.57 -14.73 9.32
N GLU A 99 16.30 -13.64 9.62
CA GLU A 99 16.91 -13.41 10.94
C GLU A 99 15.85 -13.18 12.04
N SER A 100 14.70 -12.63 11.68
CA SER A 100 13.57 -12.40 12.60
C SER A 100 12.62 -13.60 12.76
N LEU A 101 12.79 -14.66 11.95
CA LEU A 101 12.10 -15.95 12.11
C LEU A 101 12.78 -16.87 13.15
N ASP A 102 14.11 -16.88 13.19
CA ASP A 102 14.88 -17.71 14.13
C ASP A 102 14.64 -17.30 15.60
N PHE A 103 14.20 -16.06 15.83
CA PHE A 103 13.93 -15.50 17.16
C PHE A 103 12.59 -15.93 17.78
N PHE A 104 11.68 -16.57 17.02
CA PHE A 104 10.33 -16.93 17.50
C PHE A 104 10.26 -18.35 18.10
N TYR A 105 11.25 -19.20 17.81
CA TYR A 105 11.33 -20.57 18.33
C TYR A 105 12.14 -20.70 19.64
N ASP A 106 12.79 -19.62 20.11
CA ASP A 106 13.52 -19.61 21.37
C ASP A 106 12.75 -18.81 22.44
N TYR A 107 12.34 -19.49 23.50
CA TYR A 107 11.54 -18.95 24.59
C TYR A 107 12.32 -17.84 25.34
N GLY A 108 12.00 -16.56 25.13
CA GLY A 108 12.00 -15.63 26.26
C GLY A 108 12.51 -14.20 26.14
N ASP A 109 12.91 -13.67 24.99
CA ASP A 109 13.22 -12.22 24.94
C ASP A 109 12.92 -11.60 23.56
N PHE A 110 11.85 -10.82 23.48
CA PHE A 110 11.44 -10.13 22.25
C PHE A 110 12.27 -8.86 22.06
N LYS A 111 13.32 -8.92 21.23
CA LYS A 111 13.99 -7.72 20.71
C LYS A 111 13.53 -7.48 19.28
N PRO A 112 12.63 -6.52 19.02
CA PRO A 112 12.18 -6.24 17.67
C PRO A 112 13.36 -5.74 16.83
N HIS A 113 13.61 -6.39 15.68
CA HIS A 113 14.51 -5.84 14.67
C HIS A 113 13.95 -4.49 14.17
N ASP A 114 14.85 -3.55 13.86
CA ASP A 114 14.47 -2.17 13.49
C ASP A 114 13.68 -2.10 12.16
N LYS A 115 13.82 -3.13 11.30
CA LYS A 115 13.07 -3.32 10.04
C LYS A 115 12.71 -4.80 9.82
N PRO A 116 11.65 -5.29 10.47
CA PRO A 116 11.35 -6.71 10.47
C PRO A 116 10.74 -7.17 9.13
N TYR A 117 10.15 -6.25 8.36
CA TYR A 117 9.43 -6.59 7.14
C TYR A 117 10.32 -6.51 5.89
N GLU A 118 10.31 -7.53 5.04
CA GLU A 118 11.10 -7.62 3.81
C GLU A 118 10.21 -7.80 2.58
N CYS A 119 10.58 -7.15 1.47
CA CYS A 119 10.03 -7.45 0.16
C CYS A 119 10.87 -8.55 -0.51
N ALA A 120 10.28 -9.74 -0.67
CA ALA A 120 10.92 -10.93 -1.22
C ALA A 120 11.48 -10.83 -2.66
N GLN A 121 11.28 -9.71 -3.37
CA GLN A 121 11.72 -9.52 -4.76
C GLN A 121 12.71 -8.37 -4.94
N CYS A 122 12.82 -7.44 -3.98
CA CYS A 122 13.70 -6.29 -4.12
C CYS A 122 14.65 -6.06 -2.93
N ASP A 123 14.79 -7.05 -2.05
CA ASP A 123 15.67 -7.05 -0.86
C ASP A 123 15.53 -5.77 -0.01
N ARG A 124 14.35 -5.13 -0.07
CA ARG A 124 14.05 -3.90 0.67
C ARG A 124 13.39 -4.25 1.98
N PHE A 125 13.90 -3.61 3.03
CA PHE A 125 13.39 -3.74 4.38
C PHE A 125 12.56 -2.53 4.81
N PHE A 126 11.48 -2.81 5.52
CA PHE A 126 10.50 -1.85 6.00
C PHE A 126 10.32 -1.99 7.51
N LYS A 127 10.11 -0.86 8.17
CA LYS A 127 9.95 -0.76 9.63
C LYS A 127 8.58 -1.21 10.12
N ASP A 128 7.57 -1.11 9.27
CA ASP A 128 6.16 -1.37 9.59
C ASP A 128 5.44 -2.00 8.38
N LEU A 129 4.34 -2.69 8.64
CA LEU A 129 3.58 -3.39 7.61
C LEU A 129 2.90 -2.38 6.68
N GLY A 130 2.50 -1.21 7.18
CA GLY A 130 1.93 -0.14 6.38
C GLY A 130 2.89 0.35 5.29
N SER A 131 4.19 0.42 5.57
CA SER A 131 5.23 0.84 4.62
C SER A 131 5.52 -0.24 3.58
N LEU A 132 5.56 -1.52 3.98
CA LEU A 132 5.66 -2.63 3.02
C LEU A 132 4.43 -2.66 2.11
N THR A 133 3.23 -2.56 2.67
CA THR A 133 1.97 -2.54 1.91
C THR A 133 1.93 -1.36 0.96
N SER A 134 2.34 -0.17 1.41
CA SER A 134 2.44 1.02 0.56
C SER A 134 3.43 0.84 -0.58
N HIS A 135 4.53 0.11 -0.36
CA HIS A 135 5.47 -0.24 -1.42
C HIS A 135 4.82 -1.14 -2.46
N LEU A 136 4.11 -2.20 -2.04
CA LEU A 136 3.41 -3.11 -2.94
C LEU A 136 2.27 -2.42 -3.72
N GLU A 137 1.58 -1.46 -3.10
CA GLU A 137 0.46 -0.72 -3.72
C GLU A 137 0.90 0.32 -4.75
N ASN A 138 2.10 0.89 -4.60
CA ASN A 138 2.48 2.11 -5.31
C ASN A 138 3.82 2.02 -6.06
N SER A 139 4.60 0.95 -5.89
CA SER A 139 5.90 0.81 -6.57
C SER A 139 5.70 0.22 -7.97
N ALA A 140 5.71 1.08 -8.98
CA ALA A 140 5.75 0.67 -10.39
C ALA A 140 7.08 -0.03 -10.78
N SER A 141 8.10 0.08 -9.92
CA SER A 141 9.45 -0.49 -10.11
C SER A 141 9.65 -1.85 -9.45
N CYS A 142 8.69 -2.36 -8.69
CA CYS A 142 8.73 -3.70 -8.11
C CYS A 142 7.82 -4.61 -8.94
N GLU A 143 8.35 -5.72 -9.47
CA GLU A 143 7.57 -6.67 -10.28
C GLU A 143 6.39 -7.28 -9.49
N VAL A 144 6.47 -7.30 -8.16
CA VAL A 144 5.36 -7.59 -7.26
C VAL A 144 4.54 -6.31 -7.06
N GLY A 145 3.73 -5.97 -8.07
CA GLY A 145 2.64 -5.01 -7.89
C GLY A 145 1.46 -5.60 -7.10
N VAL A 146 0.36 -4.87 -7.05
CA VAL A 146 -0.93 -5.27 -6.42
C VAL A 146 -1.48 -6.64 -6.86
N HIS A 147 -0.98 -7.25 -7.94
CA HIS A 147 -1.40 -8.56 -8.43
C HIS A 147 -0.49 -9.72 -7.99
N GLY A 148 0.54 -9.44 -7.19
CA GLY A 148 1.42 -10.47 -6.66
C GLY A 148 0.70 -11.33 -5.61
N ARG A 149 0.89 -12.66 -5.68
CA ARG A 149 0.39 -13.62 -4.67
C ARG A 149 0.73 -13.21 -3.24
N PHE A 150 1.85 -12.51 -3.07
CA PHE A 150 2.31 -11.96 -1.80
C PHE A 150 1.36 -10.91 -1.20
N PHE A 151 0.86 -9.96 -2.00
CA PHE A 151 -0.07 -8.93 -1.54
C PHE A 151 -1.41 -9.53 -1.14
N GLU A 152 -1.96 -10.42 -1.98
CA GLU A 152 -3.23 -11.11 -1.70
C GLU A 152 -3.16 -11.97 -0.42
N THR A 153 -2.01 -12.60 -0.16
CA THR A 153 -1.79 -13.36 1.08
C THR A 153 -1.87 -12.46 2.32
N ILE A 154 -1.25 -11.27 2.28
CA ILE A 154 -1.32 -10.29 3.39
C ILE A 154 -2.78 -9.86 3.60
N LEU A 155 -3.52 -9.58 2.53
CA LEU A 155 -4.92 -9.17 2.63
C LEU A 155 -5.82 -10.26 3.21
N ALA A 156 -5.62 -11.51 2.80
CA ALA A 156 -6.38 -12.64 3.33
C ALA A 156 -6.11 -12.85 4.84
N ALA A 157 -4.88 -12.62 5.30
CA ALA A 157 -4.54 -12.59 6.74
C ALA A 157 -5.38 -11.59 7.52
N LEU A 158 -5.44 -10.38 6.97
CA LEU A 158 -6.10 -9.26 7.61
C LEU A 158 -7.61 -9.49 7.67
N ARG A 159 -8.20 -10.20 6.71
CA ARG A 159 -9.64 -10.43 6.62
C ARG A 159 -10.17 -11.63 7.42
N ASP A 160 -9.32 -12.44 8.04
CA ASP A 160 -9.74 -13.66 8.76
C ASP A 160 -10.54 -14.64 7.89
N GLU A 161 -10.31 -14.64 6.58
CA GLU A 161 -10.90 -15.65 5.72
C GLU A 161 -10.21 -16.98 6.07
N HIS A 162 -10.88 -17.81 6.87
CA HIS A 162 -10.34 -19.04 7.45
C HIS A 162 -9.55 -19.88 6.43
N TYR A 163 -8.22 -19.86 6.54
CA TYR A 163 -7.30 -20.79 5.87
C TYR A 163 -7.36 -22.22 6.45
N TRP A 164 -8.54 -22.69 6.84
CA TRP A 164 -8.78 -24.07 7.28
C TRP A 164 -9.63 -24.88 6.31
N VAL A 165 -9.83 -24.42 5.08
CA VAL A 165 -10.45 -25.25 4.05
C VAL A 165 -9.78 -25.02 2.70
N LEU A 166 -9.27 -26.11 2.13
CA LEU A 166 -8.84 -26.32 0.74
C LEU A 166 -7.38 -25.96 0.38
N TRP A 167 -6.46 -26.81 0.82
CA TRP A 167 -5.45 -27.32 -0.12
C TRP A 167 -5.48 -28.87 -0.06
N PRO A 168 -5.59 -29.58 -1.20
CA PRO A 168 -5.56 -31.04 -1.24
C PRO A 168 -4.18 -31.62 -0.89
#